data_AF-A0A4Q0I8F8-F1
#
_entry.id   AF-A0A4Q0I8F8-F1
#
_cell.length_a   1.000
_cell.length_b   1.000
_cell.length_c   1.000
_cell.angle_alpha   90.00
_cell.angle_beta   90.00
_cell.angle_gamma   90.00
#
_symmetry.space_group_name_H-M   'P 1'
#
loop_
_entity.id
_entity.type
_entity.pdbx_description
1 polymer ?
#
loop_
_entity_poly.entity_id
_entity_poly.type
_entity_poly.pdbx_seq_one_letter_code
_entity_poly.pdbx_strand_id
1 'polypeptide(L)'
;MDILLKKKDEDDSDPYTTANTMLDLDYDTDDVKNEILSLNEKEYMETIKDDRDATRPPFWVFSKTIKKKDVYIKVKIRDKRKNKVFCVSFHYARFPVKNKPYE
;
A
#
# COMPACT_ATOMS: atom_id res chain seq x y z
N MET A 1 -5.99 12.43 0.29
CA MET A 1 -5.18 11.28 0.75
C MET A 1 -3.79 11.50 0.19
N ASP A 2 -2.74 11.23 0.96
CA ASP A 2 -1.37 11.40 0.45
C ASP A 2 -0.79 10.03 0.07
N ILE A 3 -0.03 9.96 -1.02
CA ILE A 3 0.65 8.76 -1.51
C ILE A 3 2.15 9.05 -1.59
N LEU A 4 2.97 8.14 -1.09
CA LEU A 4 4.42 8.19 -1.29
C LEU A 4 4.77 7.60 -2.67
N LEU A 5 4.98 8.47 -3.66
CA LEU A 5 5.28 8.07 -5.04
C LEU A 5 6.71 7.52 -5.20
N LYS A 6 7.68 8.14 -4.52
CA LYS A 6 9.10 7.79 -4.61
C LYS A 6 9.79 7.82 -3.24
N LYS A 7 10.58 6.78 -2.95
CA LYS A 7 11.50 6.73 -1.80
C LYS A 7 12.86 7.29 -2.20
N LYS A 8 13.62 7.75 -1.21
CA LYS A 8 14.89 8.47 -1.43
C LYS A 8 15.89 7.71 -2.30
N ASP A 9 16.03 6.40 -2.05
CA ASP A 9 17.03 5.54 -2.68
C ASP A 9 16.37 4.54 -3.67
N GLU A 10 15.24 4.91 -4.24
CA GLU A 10 14.48 4.09 -5.19
C GLU A 10 14.98 4.29 -6.62
N ASP A 11 15.23 3.17 -7.32
CA ASP A 11 15.64 3.14 -8.73
C ASP A 11 14.43 3.41 -9.63
N ASP A 12 14.54 4.40 -10.51
CA ASP A 12 13.46 4.78 -11.43
C ASP A 12 13.13 3.66 -12.45
N SER A 13 14.08 2.76 -12.71
CA SER A 13 13.90 1.62 -13.62
C SER A 13 13.25 0.40 -12.98
N ASP A 14 13.06 0.38 -11.65
CA ASP A 14 12.45 -0.74 -10.95
C ASP A 14 10.93 -0.79 -11.21
N PRO A 15 10.39 -1.84 -11.85
CA PRO A 15 8.95 -1.90 -12.16
C PRO A 15 8.07 -2.12 -10.91
N TYR A 16 8.66 -2.45 -9.75
CA TYR A 16 7.94 -2.72 -8.51
C TYR A 16 7.90 -1.53 -7.55
N THR A 17 8.06 -0.31 -8.06
CA THR A 17 7.91 0.94 -7.31
C THR A 17 6.46 1.41 -7.33
N THR A 18 6.07 2.31 -6.41
CA THR A 18 4.71 2.87 -6.39
C THR A 18 4.41 3.61 -7.69
N ALA A 19 5.32 4.48 -8.12
CA ALA A 19 5.17 5.26 -9.35
C ALA A 19 5.01 4.36 -10.59
N ASN A 20 5.88 3.35 -10.76
CA ASN A 20 5.82 2.48 -11.94
C ASN A 20 4.61 1.54 -11.92
N THR A 21 4.17 1.10 -10.75
CA THR A 21 2.92 0.31 -10.64
C THR A 21 1.70 1.15 -11.00
N MET A 22 1.62 2.38 -10.50
CA MET A 22 0.52 3.29 -10.87
C MET A 22 0.53 3.60 -12.36
N LEU A 23 1.72 3.82 -12.95
CA LEU A 23 1.86 4.06 -14.39
C LEU A 23 1.41 2.85 -15.23
N ASP A 24 1.83 1.62 -14.88
CA ASP A 24 1.41 0.38 -15.58
C ASP A 24 -0.10 0.12 -15.47
N LEU A 25 -0.71 0.53 -14.36
CA LEU A 25 -2.15 0.40 -14.15
C LEU A 25 -2.97 1.51 -14.82
N ASP A 26 -2.33 2.61 -15.23
CA ASP A 26 -2.93 3.90 -15.63
C ASP A 26 -3.78 4.52 -14.50
N TYR A 27 -3.22 4.52 -13.28
CA TYR A 27 -3.89 4.95 -12.06
C TYR A 27 -3.46 6.34 -11.61
N ASP A 28 -4.44 7.14 -11.17
CA ASP A 28 -4.22 8.37 -10.43
C ASP A 28 -4.41 8.18 -8.91
N THR A 29 -4.47 9.29 -8.16
CA THR A 29 -4.64 9.26 -6.70
C THR A 29 -6.04 8.79 -6.28
N ASP A 30 -7.07 9.11 -7.05
CA ASP A 30 -8.44 8.70 -6.77
C ASP A 30 -8.64 7.20 -7.05
N ASP A 31 -7.98 6.65 -8.07
CA ASP A 31 -7.96 5.20 -8.31
C ASP A 31 -7.36 4.43 -7.12
N VAL A 32 -6.17 4.84 -6.67
CA VAL A 32 -5.51 4.22 -5.50
C VAL A 32 -6.39 4.34 -4.25
N LYS A 33 -7.06 5.48 -4.07
CA LYS A 33 -8.00 5.69 -2.96
C LYS A 33 -9.20 4.74 -3.07
N ASN A 34 -9.76 4.53 -4.26
CA ASN A 34 -10.87 3.60 -4.49
C ASN A 34 -10.45 2.15 -4.22
N GLU A 35 -9.22 1.76 -4.59
CA GLU A 35 -8.69 0.44 -4.25
C GLU A 35 -8.57 0.23 -2.73
N ILE A 36 -8.08 1.24 -2.01
CA ILE A 36 -7.95 1.18 -0.55
C ILE A 36 -9.32 1.14 0.13
N LEU A 37 -10.31 1.87 -0.40
CA LEU A 37 -11.68 1.86 0.13
C LEU A 37 -12.40 0.52 -0.12
N SER A 38 -11.98 -0.25 -1.11
CA SER A 38 -12.55 -1.57 -1.43
C SER A 38 -11.79 -2.73 -0.80
N LEU A 39 -10.79 -2.45 0.03
CA LEU A 39 -10.07 -3.49 0.78
C LEU A 39 -11.00 -4.24 1.73
N ASN A 40 -10.77 -5.55 1.86
CA ASN A 40 -11.45 -6.41 2.82
C ASN A 40 -10.48 -7.22 3.69
N GLU A 41 -11.01 -7.96 4.66
CA GLU A 41 -10.24 -8.73 5.63
C GLU A 41 -9.41 -9.87 5.01
N LYS A 42 -9.84 -10.45 3.87
CA LYS A 42 -9.08 -11.51 3.19
C LYS A 42 -7.82 -10.99 2.52
N GLU A 43 -7.80 -9.68 2.22
CA GLU A 43 -6.64 -9.01 1.64
C GLU A 43 -5.67 -8.52 2.71
N TYR A 44 -6.08 -8.49 3.98
CA TYR A 44 -5.20 -8.12 5.08
C TYR A 44 -4.07 -9.15 5.24
N MET A 45 -2.85 -8.65 5.46
CA MET A 45 -1.67 -9.47 5.71
C MET A 45 -1.20 -9.35 7.16
N GLU A 46 -0.87 -8.13 7.58
CA GLU A 46 -0.26 -7.89 8.88
C GLU A 46 -0.36 -6.42 9.31
N THR A 47 -0.07 -6.19 10.60
CA THR A 47 0.10 -4.86 11.17
C THR A 47 1.53 -4.71 11.67
N ILE A 48 2.26 -3.75 11.10
CA ILE A 48 3.67 -3.51 11.40
C ILE A 48 3.80 -2.28 12.30
N LYS A 49 4.51 -2.40 13.42
CA LYS A 49 4.84 -1.25 14.28
C LYS A 49 5.79 -0.29 13.56
N ASP A 50 5.62 1.02 13.77
CA ASP A 50 6.59 1.99 13.26
C ASP A 50 7.88 1.89 14.09
N ASP A 51 8.92 1.34 13.46
CA ASP A 51 10.23 1.08 14.07
C ASP A 51 11.01 2.36 14.37
N ARG A 52 10.72 3.45 13.65
CA ARG A 52 11.33 4.76 13.90
C ARG A 52 10.75 5.44 15.13
N ASP A 53 9.48 5.18 15.43
CA ASP A 53 8.78 5.78 16.56
C ASP A 53 7.50 4.98 16.89
N ALA A 54 7.60 4.14 17.92
CA ALA A 54 6.52 3.27 18.36
C ALA A 54 5.28 4.01 18.90
N THR A 55 5.38 5.31 19.17
CA THR A 55 4.22 6.13 19.56
C THR A 55 3.35 6.52 18.37
N ARG A 56 3.88 6.41 17.15
CA ARG A 56 3.13 6.72 15.93
C ARG A 56 2.17 5.58 15.58
N PRO A 57 1.09 5.89 14.82
CA PRO A 57 0.19 4.85 14.34
C PRO A 57 0.92 3.75 13.56
N PRO A 58 0.51 2.49 13.70
CA PRO A 58 1.14 1.39 12.97
C PRO A 58 0.83 1.47 11.47
N PHE A 59 1.53 0.64 10.70
CA PHE A 59 1.23 0.38 9.31
C PHE A 59 0.29 -0.82 9.18
N TRP A 60 -0.73 -0.68 8.34
CA TRP A 60 -1.63 -1.76 7.95
C TRP A 60 -1.22 -2.22 6.57
N VAL A 61 -1.00 -3.52 6.42
CA VAL A 61 -0.49 -4.13 5.20
C VAL A 61 -1.53 -5.04 4.60
N PHE A 62 -1.75 -4.89 3.31
CA PHE A 62 -2.68 -5.67 2.51
C PHE A 62 -2.02 -6.16 1.23
N SER A 63 -2.54 -7.24 0.67
CA SER A 63 -2.25 -7.69 -0.69
C SER A 63 -3.55 -7.91 -1.44
N LYS A 64 -3.68 -7.19 -2.55
CA LYS A 64 -4.87 -7.22 -3.41
C LYS A 64 -4.49 -7.60 -4.83
N THR A 65 -5.24 -8.52 -5.43
CA THR A 65 -5.01 -8.90 -6.82
C THR A 65 -5.73 -7.92 -7.76
N ILE A 66 -4.95 -7.17 -8.55
CA ILE A 66 -5.43 -6.20 -9.55
C ILE A 66 -4.88 -6.62 -10.91
N LYS A 67 -5.75 -6.74 -11.93
CA LYS A 67 -5.37 -7.21 -13.29
C LYS A 67 -4.47 -8.46 -13.27
N LYS A 68 -4.79 -9.45 -12.42
CA LYS A 68 -4.05 -10.71 -12.19
C LYS A 68 -2.64 -10.59 -11.59
N LYS A 69 -2.27 -9.41 -11.09
CA LYS A 69 -1.02 -9.18 -10.35
C LYS A 69 -1.36 -8.82 -8.91
N ASP A 70 -0.59 -9.34 -7.96
CA ASP A 70 -0.73 -8.92 -6.56
C ASP A 70 -0.10 -7.55 -6.35
N VAL A 71 -0.84 -6.66 -5.70
CA VAL A 71 -0.42 -5.32 -5.33
C VAL A 71 -0.28 -5.28 -3.81
N TYR A 72 0.93 -4.98 -3.34
CA TYR A 72 1.25 -4.74 -1.96
C TYR A 72 0.84 -3.31 -1.57
N ILE A 73 -0.03 -3.21 -0.58
CA ILE A 73 -0.61 -1.95 -0.11
C ILE A 73 -0.24 -1.76 1.35
N LYS A 74 0.45 -0.67 1.66
CA LYS A 74 0.82 -0.30 3.03
C LYS A 74 0.30 1.08 3.37
N VAL A 75 -0.60 1.16 4.34
CA VAL A 75 -1.26 2.41 4.74
C VAL A 75 -1.02 2.73 6.21
N LYS A 76 -1.05 4.02 6.52
CA LYS A 76 -0.98 4.57 7.89
C LYS A 76 -2.14 5.52 8.11
N ILE A 77 -2.96 5.24 9.12
CA ILE A 77 -4.05 6.13 9.53
C ILE A 77 -3.44 7.18 10.47
N ARG A 78 -3.25 8.41 9.96
CA ARG A 78 -2.61 9.50 10.70
C ARG A 78 -3.58 10.24 11.63
N ASP A 79 -4.83 10.40 11.19
CA ASP A 79 -5.90 11.03 11.99
C ASP A 79 -7.25 10.45 11.59
N LYS A 80 -7.90 9.73 12.52
CA LYS A 80 -9.21 9.11 12.31
C LYS A 80 -10.34 10.13 12.25
N ARG A 81 -10.27 11.23 13.00
CA ARG A 81 -11.34 12.24 13.05
C ARG A 81 -11.35 13.10 11.80
N LYS A 82 -10.17 13.34 11.21
CA LYS A 82 -10.00 14.13 9.98
C LYS A 82 -9.88 13.28 8.72
N ASN A 83 -10.11 11.96 8.81
CA ASN A 83 -9.97 11.02 7.71
C ASN A 83 -8.63 11.12 6.96
N LYS A 84 -7.53 11.34 7.70
CA LYS A 84 -6.18 11.45 7.10
C LYS A 84 -5.51 10.08 7.06
N VAL A 85 -5.45 9.52 5.86
CA VAL A 85 -4.73 8.29 5.54
C VAL A 85 -3.53 8.63 4.65
N PHE A 86 -2.41 7.96 4.93
CA PHE A 86 -1.20 8.01 4.12
C PHE A 86 -0.90 6.64 3.53
N CYS A 87 -0.87 6.54 2.20
CA CYS A 87 -0.36 5.35 1.54
C CYS A 87 1.15 5.46 1.40
N VAL A 88 1.84 4.56 2.09
CA VAL A 88 3.30 4.48 2.11
C VAL A 88 3.80 3.63 0.94
N SER A 89 3.02 2.67 0.48
CA SER A 89 3.37 1.76 -0.61
C SER A 89 2.10 1.30 -1.33
N PHE A 90 2.10 1.39 -2.65
CA PHE A 90 1.08 0.84 -3.53
C PHE A 90 1.82 0.33 -4.76
N HIS A 91 2.35 -0.89 -4.69
CA HIS A 91 3.19 -1.41 -5.76
C HIS A 91 2.98 -2.90 -5.98
N TYR A 92 3.31 -3.41 -7.17
CA TYR A 92 3.27 -4.85 -7.41
C TYR A 92 4.14 -5.61 -6.40
N ALA A 93 3.66 -6.78 -5.99
CA ALA A 93 4.41 -7.68 -5.12
C ALA A 93 5.60 -8.27 -5.91
N ARG A 94 6.82 -8.09 -5.38
CA ARG A 94 8.04 -8.70 -5.95
C ARG A 94 8.10 -10.21 -5.78
N PHE A 95 7.45 -10.70 -4.73
CA PHE A 95 7.44 -12.11 -4.34
C PHE A 95 6.02 -12.58 -4.11
N PRO A 96 5.74 -13.88 -4.27
CA PRO A 96 4.42 -14.43 -3.99
C PRO A 96 3.94 -14.08 -2.58
N VAL A 97 2.70 -13.61 -2.47
CA VAL A 97 2.08 -13.33 -1.18
C VAL A 97 1.65 -14.64 -0.54
N LYS A 98 2.14 -14.90 0.68
CA LYS A 98 1.89 -16.18 1.39
C LYS A 98 1.11 -16.04 2.68
N ASN A 99 1.02 -14.82 3.25
CA ASN A 99 0.48 -14.61 4.59
C ASN A 99 -0.76 -13.72 4.52
N LYS A 100 -1.93 -14.36 4.53
CA LYS A 100 -3.25 -13.74 4.65
C LYS A 100 -4.00 -14.47 5.77
N PRO A 101 -3.99 -13.96 7.01
CA PRO A 101 -4.49 -14.71 8.17
C PRO A 101 -6.00 -14.98 8.17
N TYR A 102 -6.74 -14.45 7.21
CA TYR A 102 -8.19 -14.56 7.10
C TYR A 102 -8.66 -15.12 5.74
N GLU A 103 -7.76 -15.79 5.00
CA GLU A 103 -8.08 -16.49 3.74
C GLU A 103 -8.66 -17.89 3.97
#